data_AF-I4E545-F1
#
_entry.id   AF-I4E545-F1
#
_cell.length_a   1.000
_cell.length_b   1.000
_cell.length_c   1.000
_cell.angle_alpha   90.00
_cell.angle_beta   90.00
_cell.angle_gamma   90.00
#
_symmetry.space_group_name_H-M   'P 1'
#
loop_
_entity.id
_entity.type
_entity.pdbx_description
1 polymer ?
#
loop_
_entity_poly.entity_id
_entity_poly.type
_entity_poly.pdbx_seq_one_letter_code
_entity_poly.pdbx_strand_id
1 'polypeptide(L)'
;MNRLLLLSAAVLLTACGSGETDKIGRASTVFNMLGKNDRIEVEGFDDPDVQGVACYISYAKKGGLKEMVNLEEDASDASVSCVQTASSISFDETAVRKPKEVFKHGASFAFKSRQIVRYYDPKRKTFAYLVYSDKIIQGSPKNSLSAVSCFGGGIPQTDGVQADTSGNLLAGACMISNPIENLDKR
;
A
#
# COMPACT_ATOMS: atom_id res chain seq x y z
N MET A 1 -34.54 25.25 40.45
CA MET A 1 -34.83 23.94 39.83
C MET A 1 -34.28 23.93 38.42
N ASN A 2 -33.49 22.89 38.12
CA ASN A 2 -32.99 22.42 36.83
C ASN A 2 -32.06 23.30 35.98
N ARG A 3 -30.79 23.27 36.40
CA ARG A 3 -29.61 23.29 35.54
C ARG A 3 -29.59 22.01 34.69
N LEU A 4 -30.02 22.03 33.44
CA LEU A 4 -29.81 20.90 32.52
C LEU A 4 -29.95 21.36 31.05
N LEU A 5 -29.07 22.27 30.62
CA LEU A 5 -29.03 22.78 29.24
C LEU A 5 -27.59 22.88 28.73
N LEU A 6 -26.77 21.86 29.01
CA LEU A 6 -25.42 21.72 28.47
C LEU A 6 -25.11 20.22 28.47
N LEU A 7 -25.11 19.55 27.31
CA LEU A 7 -24.36 18.31 26.98
C LEU A 7 -25.07 17.52 25.88
N SER A 8 -24.95 17.95 24.62
CA SER A 8 -25.13 17.04 23.47
C SER A 8 -24.61 17.68 22.18
N ALA A 9 -23.36 18.15 22.21
CA ALA A 9 -22.53 18.24 21.02
C ALA A 9 -21.51 17.09 21.12
N ALA A 10 -22.00 15.86 20.90
CA ALA A 10 -21.13 14.69 20.81
C ALA A 10 -20.28 14.87 19.55
N VAL A 11 -19.01 15.17 19.80
CA VAL A 11 -17.93 15.29 18.86
C VAL A 11 -17.87 14.01 18.01
N LEU A 12 -18.28 14.11 16.74
CA LEU A 12 -17.94 13.14 15.70
C LEU A 12 -16.46 13.33 15.37
N LEU A 13 -15.58 12.79 16.22
CA LEU A 13 -14.21 12.47 15.87
C LEU A 13 -14.27 11.22 14.98
N THR A 14 -14.64 11.42 13.72
CA THR A 14 -14.40 10.42 12.67
C THR A 14 -12.89 10.17 12.63
N ALA A 15 -12.51 8.97 13.03
CA ALA A 15 -11.16 8.45 12.94
C ALA A 15 -10.65 8.63 11.50
N CYS A 16 -9.72 9.55 11.30
CA CYS A 16 -8.78 9.43 10.19
C CYS A 16 -7.94 8.19 10.48
N GLY A 17 -8.29 7.07 9.86
CA GLY A 17 -7.41 5.92 9.74
C GLY A 17 -6.20 6.33 8.91
N SER A 18 -5.20 6.94 9.55
CA SER A 18 -3.84 6.88 9.04
C SER A 18 -3.50 5.40 8.99
N GLY A 19 -3.31 4.85 7.79
CA GLY A 19 -2.84 3.48 7.62
C GLY A 19 -1.58 3.30 8.44
N GLU A 20 -1.70 2.57 9.55
CA GLU A 20 -0.60 2.35 10.47
C GLU A 20 0.35 1.37 9.77
N THR A 21 1.59 1.80 9.55
CA THR A 21 2.60 0.96 8.92
C THR A 21 3.51 0.41 9.99
N ASP A 22 3.74 -0.90 9.90
CA ASP A 22 4.52 -1.61 10.89
C ASP A 22 5.99 -1.53 10.51
N LYS A 23 6.78 -0.86 11.33
CA LYS A 23 8.25 -0.86 11.18
C LYS A 23 8.80 -2.22 11.57
N ILE A 24 9.13 -3.03 10.57
CA ILE A 24 9.56 -4.41 10.77
C ILE A 24 11.07 -4.60 10.72
N GLY A 25 11.82 -3.62 10.23
CA GLY A 25 13.27 -3.77 10.12
C GLY A 25 14.01 -2.51 9.74
N ARG A 26 15.32 -2.54 9.97
CA ARG A 26 16.24 -1.46 9.62
C ARG A 26 17.63 -2.03 9.36
N ALA A 27 18.29 -1.53 8.31
CA ALA A 27 19.71 -1.78 8.04
C ALA A 27 20.48 -0.46 7.99
N SER A 28 21.60 -0.33 8.72
CA SER A 28 22.42 0.89 8.68
C SER A 28 23.40 0.87 7.51
N THR A 29 23.57 2.02 6.86
CA THR A 29 24.38 2.14 5.63
C THR A 29 25.60 3.04 5.83
N VAL A 30 25.44 4.25 6.38
CA VAL A 30 26.53 5.21 6.58
C VAL A 30 26.59 5.67 8.03
N PHE A 31 27.78 5.57 8.61
CA PHE A 31 28.02 6.07 9.96
C PHE A 31 28.01 7.60 9.98
N ASN A 32 27.25 8.20 10.90
CA ASN A 32 27.30 9.63 11.17
C ASN A 32 27.88 9.84 12.58
N MET A 33 28.94 10.63 12.67
CA MET A 33 29.60 10.92 13.95
C MET A 33 28.70 11.71 14.91
N LEU A 34 27.78 12.53 14.37
CA LEU A 34 26.87 13.38 15.12
C LEU A 34 25.42 13.05 14.77
N GLY A 35 24.82 12.09 15.50
CA GLY A 35 23.42 11.68 15.34
C GLY A 35 23.27 10.24 14.85
N LYS A 36 22.08 9.89 14.33
CA LYS A 36 21.83 8.51 13.85
C LYS A 36 22.58 8.24 12.55
N ASN A 37 22.87 6.98 12.27
CA ASN A 37 23.37 6.56 10.96
C ASN A 37 22.30 6.71 9.87
N ASP A 38 22.76 6.88 8.64
CA ASP A 38 21.92 6.60 7.47
C ASP A 38 21.50 5.14 7.51
N ARG A 39 20.32 4.88 6.97
CA ARG A 39 19.66 3.58 7.10
C ARG A 39 18.66 3.33 6.00
N ILE A 40 18.40 2.06 5.75
CA ILE A 40 17.22 1.58 5.05
C ILE A 40 16.22 1.17 6.12
N GLU A 41 15.03 1.75 6.10
CA GLU A 41 13.89 1.31 6.90
C GLU A 41 13.05 0.34 6.07
N VAL A 42 12.44 -0.64 6.72
CA VAL A 42 11.48 -1.58 6.13
C VAL A 42 10.17 -1.49 6.89
N GLU A 43 9.10 -1.18 6.18
CA GLU A 43 7.75 -1.06 6.73
C GLU A 43 6.80 -2.02 6.02
N GLY A 44 5.92 -2.67 6.78
CA GLY A 44 4.82 -3.50 6.27
C GLY A 44 3.48 -2.76 6.35
N PHE A 45 2.59 -3.04 5.42
CA PHE A 45 1.18 -2.62 5.48
C PHE A 45 0.29 -3.58 4.68
N ASP A 46 -0.97 -3.67 5.08
CA ASP A 46 -1.99 -4.44 4.36
C ASP A 46 -2.76 -3.57 3.36
N ASP A 47 -3.21 -4.18 2.26
CA ASP A 47 -4.10 -3.51 1.33
C ASP A 47 -5.56 -3.52 1.85
N PRO A 48 -6.19 -2.36 2.11
CA PRO A 48 -7.52 -2.32 2.71
C PRO A 48 -8.65 -2.82 1.80
N ASP A 49 -8.45 -2.84 0.48
CA ASP A 49 -9.47 -3.34 -0.48
C ASP A 49 -9.11 -4.72 -1.05
N VAL A 50 -7.93 -5.26 -0.74
CA VAL A 50 -7.45 -6.55 -1.22
C VAL A 50 -6.95 -7.38 -0.04
N GLN A 51 -7.90 -8.01 0.65
CA GLN A 51 -7.63 -8.80 1.84
C GLN A 51 -6.77 -10.03 1.49
N GLY A 52 -5.83 -10.36 2.37
CA GLY A 52 -4.88 -11.45 2.16
C GLY A 52 -3.64 -11.07 1.34
N VAL A 53 -3.45 -9.78 1.05
CA VAL A 53 -2.22 -9.22 0.48
C VAL A 53 -1.60 -8.23 1.46
N ALA A 54 -0.32 -8.46 1.76
CA ALA A 54 0.52 -7.50 2.48
C ALA A 54 1.65 -7.01 1.58
N CYS A 55 2.04 -5.76 1.76
CA CYS A 55 3.13 -5.11 1.05
C CYS A 55 4.21 -4.65 2.03
N TYR A 56 5.45 -4.79 1.61
CA TYR A 56 6.64 -4.34 2.32
C TYR A 56 7.35 -3.29 1.49
N ILE A 57 7.54 -2.11 2.06
CA ILE A 57 8.30 -1.02 1.44
C ILE A 57 9.63 -0.86 2.14
N SER A 58 10.71 -0.80 1.36
CA SER A 58 12.04 -0.42 1.84
C SER A 58 12.42 0.96 1.29
N TYR A 59 13.00 1.82 2.12
CA TYR A 59 13.44 3.14 1.68
C TYR A 59 14.61 3.67 2.52
N ALA A 60 15.41 4.54 1.92
CA ALA A 60 16.52 5.19 2.59
C ALA A 60 16.05 6.36 3.47
N LYS A 61 16.59 6.45 4.69
CA LYS A 61 16.43 7.56 5.62
C LYS A 61 17.78 8.12 6.04
N LYS A 62 17.93 9.44 5.92
CA LYS A 62 19.16 10.16 6.31
C LYS A 62 19.23 10.32 7.83
N GLY A 63 20.44 10.13 8.35
CA GLY A 63 20.76 10.34 9.74
C GLY A 63 21.55 11.64 9.98
N GLY A 64 22.15 11.74 11.16
CA GLY A 64 22.95 12.87 11.59
C GLY A 64 22.14 14.15 11.86
N LEU A 65 22.80 15.31 11.83
CA LEU A 65 22.13 16.63 11.92
C LEU A 65 21.09 16.85 10.80
N LYS A 66 21.20 16.14 9.66
CA LYS A 66 20.22 16.21 8.57
C LYS A 66 18.85 15.63 8.95
N GLU A 67 18.78 14.75 9.96
CA GLU A 67 17.50 14.28 10.53
C GLU A 67 16.79 15.40 11.31
N MET A 68 17.51 16.37 11.89
CA MET A 68 16.93 17.48 12.66
C MET A 68 16.24 18.53 11.78
N VAL A 69 16.60 18.61 10.50
CA VAL A 69 16.00 19.52 9.51
C VAL A 69 15.00 18.82 8.59
N ASN A 70 14.65 17.55 8.87
CA ASN A 70 13.81 16.71 8.01
C ASN A 70 14.28 16.72 6.53
N LEU A 71 15.60 16.71 6.27
CA LEU A 71 16.09 16.75 4.89
C LEU A 71 16.29 15.32 4.36
N GLU A 72 15.21 14.74 3.84
CA GLU A 72 15.25 13.45 3.13
C GLU A 72 15.77 13.66 1.70
N GLU A 73 17.06 13.37 1.49
CA GLU A 73 17.73 13.73 0.24
C GLU A 73 17.34 12.81 -0.93
N ASP A 74 16.92 11.56 -0.69
CA ASP A 74 16.48 10.69 -1.78
C ASP A 74 15.31 9.75 -1.48
N ALA A 75 14.10 10.32 -1.41
CA ALA A 75 12.85 9.57 -1.39
C ALA A 75 12.59 8.71 -2.65
N SER A 76 13.43 8.83 -3.68
CA SER A 76 13.28 8.12 -4.95
C SER A 76 13.90 6.72 -4.95
N ASP A 77 14.76 6.40 -3.96
CA ASP A 77 15.31 5.05 -3.75
C ASP A 77 14.41 4.26 -2.81
N ALA A 78 13.25 3.86 -3.33
CA ALA A 78 12.30 2.98 -2.65
C ALA A 78 12.08 1.70 -3.45
N SER A 79 11.83 0.60 -2.74
CA SER A 79 11.40 -0.67 -3.33
C SER A 79 10.16 -1.18 -2.62
N VAL A 80 9.31 -1.91 -3.34
CA VAL A 80 8.10 -2.54 -2.80
C VAL A 80 8.09 -4.03 -3.15
N SER A 81 7.67 -4.85 -2.21
CA SER A 81 7.41 -6.28 -2.40
C SER A 81 6.10 -6.64 -1.73
N CYS A 82 5.14 -7.11 -2.51
CA CYS A 82 3.83 -7.52 -2.02
C CYS A 82 3.66 -9.02 -2.20
N VAL A 83 3.06 -9.66 -1.20
CA VAL A 83 2.92 -11.11 -1.12
C VAL A 83 1.54 -11.48 -0.61
N GLN A 84 1.08 -12.69 -0.97
CA GLN A 84 -0.11 -13.28 -0.38
C GLN A 84 0.22 -13.77 1.04
N THR A 85 -0.54 -13.32 2.03
CA THR A 85 -0.35 -13.64 3.46
C THR A 85 -1.46 -14.49 4.06
N ALA A 86 -2.55 -14.71 3.31
CA ALA A 86 -3.67 -15.56 3.73
C ALA A 86 -3.88 -16.74 2.77
N SER A 87 -4.73 -17.69 3.17
CA SER A 87 -5.09 -18.84 2.32
C SER A 87 -5.79 -18.46 1.01
N SER A 88 -6.41 -17.28 0.98
CA SER A 88 -7.09 -16.74 -0.18
C SER A 88 -6.93 -15.22 -0.22
N ILE A 89 -7.04 -14.65 -1.42
CA ILE A 89 -7.11 -13.21 -1.64
C ILE A 89 -8.59 -12.85 -1.84
N SER A 90 -9.09 -11.81 -1.18
CA SER A 90 -10.50 -11.41 -1.31
C SER A 90 -10.65 -9.93 -1.59
N PHE A 91 -11.42 -9.61 -2.63
CA PHE A 91 -11.64 -8.23 -3.06
C PHE A 91 -12.94 -8.06 -3.84
N ASP A 92 -13.43 -6.83 -3.84
CA ASP A 92 -14.51 -6.37 -4.71
C ASP A 92 -13.93 -5.84 -6.03
N GLU A 93 -14.29 -6.47 -7.15
CA GLU A 93 -13.74 -6.11 -8.46
C GLU A 93 -14.08 -4.67 -8.88
N THR A 94 -15.20 -4.13 -8.42
CA THR A 94 -15.59 -2.74 -8.67
C THR A 94 -14.77 -1.75 -7.85
N ALA A 95 -14.40 -2.10 -6.61
CA ALA A 95 -13.62 -1.25 -5.71
C ALA A 95 -12.15 -1.12 -6.16
N VAL A 96 -11.59 -2.18 -6.75
CA VAL A 96 -10.18 -2.20 -7.19
C VAL A 96 -9.98 -1.78 -8.64
N ARG A 97 -11.07 -1.50 -9.36
CA ARG A 97 -11.04 -1.25 -10.81
C ARG A 97 -10.20 -0.03 -11.20
N LYS A 98 -10.26 1.02 -10.39
CA LYS A 98 -9.48 2.24 -10.60
C LYS A 98 -8.17 2.15 -9.82
N PRO A 99 -7.08 2.71 -10.37
CA PRO A 99 -5.84 2.83 -9.61
C PRO A 99 -6.11 3.59 -8.30
N LYS A 100 -5.54 3.10 -7.20
CA LYS A 100 -5.72 3.70 -5.87
C LYS A 100 -4.38 3.81 -5.17
N GLU A 101 -4.15 4.96 -4.53
CA GLU A 101 -3.03 5.14 -3.59
C GLU A 101 -3.34 4.31 -2.33
N VAL A 102 -2.54 3.27 -2.10
CA VAL A 102 -2.72 2.33 -0.97
C VAL A 102 -1.77 2.63 0.19
N PHE A 103 -0.72 3.40 -0.08
CA PHE A 103 0.21 3.88 0.94
C PHE A 103 0.74 5.25 0.54
N LYS A 104 0.82 6.14 1.53
CA LYS A 104 1.43 7.46 1.42
C LYS A 104 2.24 7.76 2.67
N HIS A 105 3.54 7.96 2.52
CA HIS A 105 4.39 8.44 3.60
C HIS A 105 5.13 9.70 3.17
N GLY A 106 4.98 10.76 3.99
CA GLY A 106 5.63 12.04 3.76
C GLY A 106 7.09 11.98 4.20
N ALA A 107 7.99 12.45 3.34
CA ALA A 107 9.41 12.52 3.65
C ALA A 107 9.76 13.75 4.49
N SER A 108 9.10 14.89 4.26
CA SER A 108 9.32 16.14 5.00
C SER A 108 8.47 17.31 4.48
N PHE A 109 8.59 18.46 5.17
CA PHE A 109 7.94 19.76 4.90
C PHE A 109 8.26 20.37 3.51
N ALA A 110 9.17 19.80 2.72
CA ALA A 110 9.57 20.35 1.41
C ALA A 110 9.53 19.32 0.24
N PHE A 111 8.39 18.65 0.09
CA PHE A 111 7.94 18.03 -1.18
C PHE A 111 8.71 16.80 -1.68
N LYS A 112 8.76 15.75 -0.87
CA LYS A 112 8.90 14.39 -1.39
C LYS A 112 7.92 13.48 -0.65
N SER A 113 7.00 12.85 -1.34
CA SER A 113 6.14 11.81 -0.80
C SER A 113 6.38 10.52 -1.58
N ARG A 114 6.47 9.41 -0.85
CA ARG A 114 6.54 8.07 -1.44
C ARG A 114 5.11 7.58 -1.54
N GLN A 115 4.68 7.27 -2.76
CA GLN A 115 3.33 6.83 -3.06
C GLN A 115 3.41 5.41 -3.59
N ILE A 116 2.56 4.53 -3.07
CA ILE A 116 2.31 3.22 -3.67
C ILE A 116 0.93 3.26 -4.29
N VAL A 117 0.88 3.04 -5.60
CA VAL A 117 -0.37 2.95 -6.36
C VAL A 117 -0.61 1.50 -6.73
N ARG A 118 -1.77 0.97 -6.32
CA ARG A 118 -2.28 -0.32 -6.76
C ARG A 118 -2.98 -0.15 -8.11
N TYR A 119 -2.65 -1.03 -9.05
CA TYR A 119 -3.35 -1.26 -10.29
C TYR A 119 -3.92 -2.68 -10.28
N TYR A 120 -5.13 -2.85 -10.83
CA TYR A 120 -5.71 -4.16 -11.06
C TYR A 120 -5.75 -4.44 -12.55
N ASP A 121 -5.26 -5.61 -12.97
CA ASP A 121 -5.38 -6.16 -14.31
C ASP A 121 -6.48 -7.24 -14.34
N PRO A 122 -7.70 -6.91 -14.78
CA PRO A 122 -8.81 -7.85 -14.77
C PRO A 122 -8.63 -9.02 -15.74
N LYS A 123 -7.81 -8.84 -16.79
CA LYS A 123 -7.57 -9.89 -17.80
C LYS A 123 -6.69 -10.99 -17.23
N ARG A 124 -5.70 -10.62 -16.40
CA ARG A 124 -4.76 -11.55 -15.78
C ARG A 124 -5.13 -11.92 -14.34
N LYS A 125 -6.14 -11.26 -13.77
CA LYS A 125 -6.51 -11.35 -12.33
C LYS A 125 -5.26 -11.13 -11.46
N THR A 126 -4.62 -9.99 -11.68
CA THR A 126 -3.33 -9.65 -11.06
C THR A 126 -3.35 -8.23 -10.56
N PHE A 127 -2.79 -8.01 -9.38
CA PHE A 127 -2.51 -6.70 -8.83
C PHE A 127 -1.07 -6.31 -9.10
N ALA A 128 -0.85 -5.06 -9.48
CA ALA A 128 0.48 -4.48 -9.62
C ALA A 128 0.59 -3.28 -8.68
N TYR A 129 1.62 -3.27 -7.84
CA TYR A 129 1.89 -2.23 -6.85
C TYR A 129 3.13 -1.47 -7.27
N LEU A 130 2.94 -0.23 -7.69
CA LEU A 130 4.01 0.65 -8.16
C LEU A 130 4.37 1.63 -7.05
N VAL A 131 5.62 1.63 -6.61
CA VAL A 131 6.17 2.70 -5.76
C VAL A 131 6.92 3.71 -6.60
N TYR A 132 6.61 4.99 -6.42
CA TYR A 132 7.34 6.11 -7.03
C TYR A 132 7.32 7.35 -6.12
N SER A 133 8.13 8.36 -6.48
CA SER A 133 8.24 9.63 -5.75
C SER A 133 7.79 10.80 -6.62
N ASP A 134 7.00 11.70 -6.04
CA ASP A 134 6.50 12.94 -6.65
C ASP A 134 7.52 14.10 -6.58
N LYS A 135 8.76 13.91 -7.06
CA LYS A 135 9.75 15.01 -7.10
C LYS A 135 9.30 16.11 -8.08
N ILE A 136 8.86 17.25 -7.55
CA ILE A 136 8.27 18.38 -8.29
C ILE A 136 9.25 19.08 -9.26
N ILE A 137 10.56 19.09 -8.99
CA ILE A 137 11.51 19.94 -9.75
C ILE A 137 12.27 19.18 -10.86
N GLN A 138 12.47 17.86 -10.71
CA GLN A 138 13.23 17.08 -11.70
C GLN A 138 12.66 15.69 -12.02
N GLY A 139 11.52 15.27 -11.44
CA GLY A 139 10.86 13.98 -11.72
C GLY A 139 11.82 12.79 -11.76
N SER A 140 12.00 12.04 -10.66
CA SER A 140 12.83 10.84 -10.74
C SER A 140 12.06 9.70 -11.40
N PRO A 141 12.52 9.11 -12.52
CA PRO A 141 11.89 7.93 -13.11
C PRO A 141 12.13 6.66 -12.28
N LYS A 142 12.87 6.76 -11.16
CA LYS A 142 13.12 5.64 -10.25
C LYS A 142 11.80 5.17 -9.66
N ASN A 143 11.55 3.88 -9.83
CA ASN A 143 10.37 3.20 -9.34
C ASN A 143 10.71 1.73 -9.07
N SER A 144 9.82 1.05 -8.34
CA SER A 144 9.83 -0.39 -8.17
C SER A 144 8.40 -0.91 -8.29
N LEU A 145 8.26 -2.14 -8.77
CA LEU A 145 6.97 -2.77 -9.04
C LEU A 145 6.94 -4.17 -8.42
N SER A 146 5.86 -4.48 -7.71
CA SER A 146 5.54 -5.84 -7.29
C SER A 146 4.23 -6.29 -7.91
N ALA A 147 4.11 -7.55 -8.30
CA ALA A 147 2.88 -8.12 -8.83
C ALA A 147 2.41 -9.31 -7.99
N VAL A 148 1.12 -9.33 -7.64
CA VAL A 148 0.47 -10.43 -6.93
C VAL A 148 -0.64 -10.97 -7.82
N SER A 149 -0.48 -12.19 -8.30
CA SER A 149 -1.47 -12.84 -9.17
C SER A 149 -2.34 -13.80 -8.37
N CYS A 150 -3.62 -13.83 -8.72
CA CYS A 150 -4.55 -14.85 -8.26
C CYS A 150 -4.08 -16.28 -8.58
N PHE A 151 -3.23 -16.45 -9.60
CA PHE A 151 -2.70 -17.75 -10.02
C PHE A 151 -1.25 -18.04 -9.58
N GLY A 152 -0.66 -17.17 -8.75
CA GLY A 152 0.76 -17.24 -8.40
C GLY A 152 1.10 -18.07 -7.15
N GLY A 153 0.13 -18.38 -6.30
CA GLY A 153 0.34 -19.06 -5.02
C GLY A 153 0.47 -20.59 -5.16
N GLY A 154 1.27 -21.22 -4.29
CA GLY A 154 1.50 -22.68 -4.28
C GLY A 154 0.34 -23.54 -3.76
N ILE A 155 -0.89 -23.01 -3.74
CA ILE A 155 -2.09 -23.77 -3.40
C ILE A 155 -2.47 -24.60 -4.63
N PRO A 156 -2.88 -25.88 -4.51
CA PRO A 156 -3.39 -26.64 -5.66
C PRO A 156 -4.59 -25.91 -6.26
N GLN A 157 -4.38 -25.26 -7.40
CA GLN A 157 -5.43 -24.51 -8.09
C GLN A 157 -6.07 -25.41 -9.13
N THR A 158 -7.40 -25.43 -9.18
CA THR A 158 -8.10 -25.87 -10.38
C THR A 158 -7.94 -24.77 -11.42
N ASP A 159 -7.25 -25.07 -12.52
CA ASP A 159 -7.07 -24.16 -13.64
C ASP A 159 -8.43 -23.62 -14.11
N GLY A 160 -8.66 -22.32 -13.93
CA GLY A 160 -9.85 -21.67 -14.45
C GLY A 160 -10.49 -20.64 -13.53
N VAL A 161 -11.55 -20.07 -14.07
CA VAL A 161 -12.40 -19.07 -13.43
C VAL A 161 -13.77 -19.72 -13.25
N GLN A 162 -14.24 -19.84 -12.00
CA GLN A 162 -15.49 -20.54 -11.66
C GLN A 162 -16.40 -19.61 -10.87
N ALA A 163 -17.69 -19.54 -11.24
CA ALA A 163 -18.67 -18.88 -10.39
C ALA A 163 -19.05 -19.78 -9.22
N ASP A 164 -19.09 -19.23 -8.01
CA ASP A 164 -19.65 -19.92 -6.84
C ASP A 164 -21.19 -19.81 -6.84
N THR A 165 -21.84 -20.59 -5.97
CA THR A 165 -23.30 -20.59 -5.80
C THR A 165 -23.88 -19.26 -5.30
N SER A 166 -23.04 -18.32 -4.89
CA SER A 166 -23.40 -16.99 -4.38
C SER A 166 -23.23 -15.88 -5.43
N GLY A 167 -22.76 -16.23 -6.64
CA GLY A 167 -22.47 -15.26 -7.70
C GLY A 167 -21.11 -14.58 -7.59
N ASN A 168 -20.26 -15.00 -6.63
CA ASN A 168 -18.85 -14.58 -6.60
C ASN A 168 -18.05 -15.40 -7.61
N LEU A 169 -16.92 -14.83 -8.02
CA LEU A 169 -16.01 -15.45 -8.97
C LEU A 169 -14.77 -15.96 -8.24
N LEU A 170 -14.47 -17.24 -8.41
CA LEU A 170 -13.23 -17.87 -7.98
C LEU A 170 -12.24 -17.88 -9.14
N ALA A 171 -11.05 -17.35 -8.90
CA ALA A 171 -9.95 -17.37 -9.85
C ALA A 171 -8.66 -17.74 -9.10
N GLY A 172 -8.18 -18.97 -9.24
CA GLY A 172 -7.04 -19.45 -8.46
C GLY A 172 -7.26 -19.28 -6.95
N ALA A 173 -6.38 -18.54 -6.29
CA ALA A 173 -6.46 -18.22 -4.85
C ALA A 173 -7.40 -17.03 -4.53
N CYS A 174 -8.00 -16.39 -5.53
CA CYS A 174 -8.84 -15.21 -5.34
C CYS A 174 -10.33 -15.54 -5.25
N MET A 175 -11.00 -14.93 -4.27
CA MET A 175 -12.45 -14.82 -4.16
C MET A 175 -12.85 -13.40 -4.55
N ILE A 176 -13.58 -13.26 -5.64
CA ILE A 176 -13.88 -11.96 -6.27
C ILE A 176 -15.37 -11.69 -6.15
N SER A 177 -15.75 -10.64 -5.42
CA SER A 177 -17.12 -10.17 -5.36
C SER A 177 -17.39 -9.11 -6.42
N ASN A 178 -18.66 -8.97 -6.83
CA ASN A 178 -19.12 -8.03 -7.85
C ASN A 178 -18.31 -8.10 -9.17
N PRO A 179 -18.18 -9.29 -9.78
CA PRO A 179 -17.37 -9.45 -10.98
C PRO A 179 -17.93 -8.63 -12.14
N ILE A 180 -17.04 -8.01 -12.92
CA ILE A 180 -17.42 -7.13 -14.03
C ILE A 180 -17.48 -7.96 -15.31
N GLU A 181 -18.70 -8.22 -15.79
CA GLU A 181 -18.96 -9.02 -17.00
C GLU A 181 -18.37 -8.42 -18.29
N ASN A 182 -18.07 -7.12 -18.32
CA ASN A 182 -17.62 -6.43 -19.53
C ASN A 182 -16.41 -5.52 -19.28
N LEU A 183 -15.23 -6.02 -19.63
CA LEU A 183 -13.95 -5.37 -19.37
C LEU A 183 -13.68 -4.12 -20.22
N ASP A 184 -14.42 -3.91 -21.31
CA ASP A 184 -14.20 -2.82 -22.28
C ASP A 184 -14.84 -1.48 -21.92
N LYS A 185 -15.75 -1.43 -20.95
CA LYS A 185 -16.36 -0.17 -20.48
C LYS A 185 -15.45 0.54 -19.46
N ARG A 186 -14.29 1.03 -19.88
CA ARG A 186 -13.41 1.87 -19.03
C ARG A 186 -13.96 3.27 -18.80
#